data_AF-A0A8J4D4U9-F1
#
_entry.id   AF-A0A8J4D4U9-F1
#
_cell.length_a   1.000
_cell.length_b   1.000
_cell.length_c   1.000
_cell.angle_alpha   90.00
_cell.angle_beta   90.00
_cell.angle_gamma   90.00
#
_symmetry.space_group_name_H-M   'P 1'
#
loop_
_entity.id
_entity.type
_entity.pdbx_description
1 polymer ?
#
loop_
_entity_poly.entity_id
_entity_poly.type
_entity_poly.pdbx_seq_one_letter_code
_entity_poly.pdbx_strand_id
1 'polypeptide(L)'
;MLTWSKTIPVASFCAALLAVLFAVTGGVDGFHVDFYKNRAEAAAARAALSTLRAKGRKLTQGANDTVCYLGCLEPPVNDPSAAPMPNLLLHTETPMKLLDCYNAAVKADFPYFAVAHVHYCYGSVVDVEAWAYNDNCTLDCMLGPNSTNTCTTPDAFAFSMGPCLRLDVPCAPDIGPQEPQWPRMPAPPRPPSPPPPPPPSPSPPPSPPPLPPNPLMPPAPPPHVIDAPMDAPLPPMEETHESPPPSPPPSSPPSPPPPPAFECRSNTSLAGVDIRILKLDRKSSTADNIATCRNYCVTTPDCTGFFYKTTLFCFLMKDVVDYKRYNTSIIACRYP
;
A
#
# COMPACT_ATOMS: atom_id res chain seq x y z
N MET A 1 51.34 -35.68 -48.64
CA MET A 1 51.50 -37.11 -48.36
C MET A 1 51.88 -37.29 -46.90
N LEU A 2 51.18 -38.20 -46.21
CA LEU A 2 51.48 -38.77 -44.87
C LEU A 2 51.35 -37.84 -43.62
N THR A 3 50.13 -37.84 -43.08
CA THR A 3 49.72 -38.17 -41.69
C THR A 3 50.73 -38.04 -40.52
N TRP A 4 50.30 -37.45 -39.39
CA TRP A 4 49.84 -38.15 -38.17
C TRP A 4 49.47 -37.14 -37.04
N SER A 5 48.22 -37.22 -36.57
CA SER A 5 47.75 -36.62 -35.32
C SER A 5 48.34 -37.36 -34.11
N LYS A 6 48.68 -36.62 -33.04
CA LYS A 6 48.76 -37.21 -31.69
C LYS A 6 48.13 -36.28 -30.65
N THR A 7 46.94 -36.68 -30.26
CA THR A 7 46.13 -36.23 -29.13
C THR A 7 46.89 -36.44 -27.82
N ILE A 8 46.93 -35.42 -26.96
CA ILE A 8 47.40 -35.52 -25.56
C ILE A 8 46.16 -35.74 -24.68
N PRO A 9 46.05 -36.86 -23.94
CA PRO A 9 44.94 -37.07 -23.00
C PRO A 9 45.21 -36.31 -21.69
N VAL A 10 44.36 -35.33 -21.39
CA VAL A 10 44.24 -34.69 -20.07
C VAL A 10 43.47 -35.66 -19.16
N ALA A 11 44.18 -36.62 -18.59
CA ALA A 11 43.66 -37.53 -17.59
C ALA A 11 44.65 -37.62 -16.43
N SER A 12 44.84 -36.52 -15.69
CA SER A 12 45.58 -36.55 -14.42
C SER A 12 45.33 -35.31 -13.55
N PHE A 13 44.08 -34.87 -13.39
CA PHE A 13 43.76 -33.78 -12.44
C PHE A 13 42.41 -33.94 -11.69
N CYS A 14 41.78 -35.12 -11.71
CA CYS A 14 40.51 -35.35 -11.00
C CYS A 14 40.56 -36.37 -9.85
N ALA A 15 41.74 -36.81 -9.41
CA ALA A 15 41.86 -37.84 -8.37
C ALA A 15 42.22 -37.33 -6.96
N ALA A 16 42.42 -36.02 -6.78
CA ALA A 16 42.83 -35.46 -5.48
C ALA A 16 41.78 -34.57 -4.78
N LEU A 17 40.63 -34.27 -5.42
CA LEU A 17 39.57 -33.47 -4.80
C LEU A 17 38.35 -34.28 -4.31
N LEU A 18 38.32 -35.60 -4.58
CA LEU A 18 37.21 -36.49 -4.21
C LEU A 18 37.42 -37.28 -2.91
N ALA A 19 38.54 -37.09 -2.22
CA ALA A 19 38.85 -37.77 -0.96
C ALA A 19 38.51 -36.94 0.31
N VAL A 20 37.96 -35.74 0.17
CA VAL A 20 37.53 -34.89 1.31
C VAL A 20 35.99 -34.83 1.46
N LEU A 21 35.24 -35.46 0.54
CA LEU A 21 33.77 -35.44 0.53
C LEU A 21 33.08 -36.76 0.97
N PHE A 22 33.83 -37.77 1.41
CA PHE A 22 33.28 -39.08 1.84
C PHE A 22 33.53 -39.42 3.31
N ALA A 23 33.53 -38.43 4.20
CA ALA A 23 33.61 -38.65 5.66
C ALA A 23 32.40 -38.13 6.45
N VAL A 24 31.27 -37.81 5.81
CA VAL A 24 30.02 -37.43 6.50
C VAL A 24 28.79 -38.04 5.81
N THR A 25 28.75 -39.37 5.66
CA THR A 25 27.48 -40.10 5.49
C THR A 25 27.63 -41.50 6.08
N GLY A 26 27.21 -41.67 7.32
CA GLY A 26 27.06 -42.98 7.95
C GLY A 26 26.24 -42.87 9.22
N GLY A 27 25.04 -43.47 9.22
CA GLY A 27 24.24 -43.67 10.43
C GLY A 27 22.86 -43.01 10.39
N VAL A 28 21.94 -43.59 9.61
CA VAL A 28 20.51 -43.49 9.89
C VAL A 28 20.19 -44.49 10.99
N ASP A 29 19.94 -43.99 12.20
CA ASP A 29 19.17 -44.70 13.22
C ASP A 29 18.23 -43.70 13.91
N GLY A 30 16.97 -44.12 14.03
CA GLY A 30 15.83 -43.29 14.40
C GLY A 30 16.00 -42.60 15.75
N PHE A 31 15.90 -41.27 15.74
CA PHE A 31 15.71 -40.48 16.96
C PHE A 31 14.23 -40.34 17.28
N HIS A 32 13.82 -41.14 18.26
CA HIS A 32 12.66 -40.91 19.10
C HIS A 32 12.97 -39.64 19.93
N VAL A 33 12.18 -38.56 19.78
CA VAL A 33 12.30 -37.39 20.66
C VAL A 33 11.23 -37.50 21.73
N ASP A 34 11.68 -37.83 22.93
CA ASP A 34 10.88 -37.90 24.14
C ASP A 34 10.33 -36.53 24.55
N PHE A 35 9.04 -36.54 24.85
CA PHE A 35 8.28 -35.45 25.47
C PHE A 35 8.55 -35.39 26.99
N TYR A 36 9.35 -34.44 27.48
CA TYR A 36 9.28 -33.97 28.88
C TYR A 36 9.62 -32.46 28.93
N LYS A 37 8.66 -31.55 29.16
CA LYS A 37 8.03 -31.16 30.45
C LYS A 37 8.87 -30.17 31.26
N ASN A 38 8.74 -28.87 30.96
CA ASN A 38 9.06 -27.79 31.89
C ASN A 38 7.82 -26.90 32.13
N ARG A 39 7.13 -27.14 33.26
CA ARG A 39 5.99 -26.30 33.73
C ARG A 39 6.41 -24.87 34.10
N ALA A 40 7.70 -24.63 34.35
CA ALA A 40 8.24 -23.30 34.65
C ALA A 40 8.30 -22.40 33.41
N GLU A 41 8.64 -22.95 32.24
CA GLU A 41 8.72 -22.23 30.97
C GLU A 41 7.33 -21.89 30.43
N ALA A 42 6.34 -22.77 30.64
CA ALA A 42 4.93 -22.47 30.34
C ALA A 42 4.37 -21.34 31.22
N ALA A 43 4.88 -21.13 32.44
CA ALA A 43 4.50 -20.01 33.30
C ALA A 43 5.16 -18.70 32.84
N ALA A 44 6.42 -18.74 32.41
CA ALA A 44 7.13 -17.60 31.84
C ALA A 44 6.53 -17.14 30.50
N ALA A 45 6.16 -18.08 29.62
CA ALA A 45 5.46 -17.79 28.37
C ALA A 45 4.06 -17.19 28.61
N ARG A 46 3.33 -17.65 29.63
CA ARG A 46 2.05 -17.05 30.04
C ARG A 46 2.22 -15.65 30.64
N ALA A 47 3.32 -15.39 31.36
CA ALA A 47 3.66 -14.07 31.87
C ALA A 47 4.13 -13.11 30.75
N ALA A 48 4.84 -13.60 29.73
CA ALA A 48 5.22 -12.81 28.56
C ALA A 48 4.00 -12.49 27.68
N LEU A 49 3.09 -13.45 27.49
CA LEU A 49 1.82 -13.26 26.78
C LEU A 49 0.87 -12.35 27.57
N SER A 50 0.87 -12.40 28.91
CA SER A 50 0.09 -11.45 29.73
C SER A 50 0.69 -10.05 29.69
N THR A 51 2.02 -9.92 29.60
CA THR A 51 2.72 -8.63 29.44
C THR A 51 2.52 -8.05 28.04
N LEU A 52 2.49 -8.88 26.99
CA LEU A 52 2.12 -8.49 25.62
C LEU A 52 0.63 -8.19 25.48
N ARG A 53 -0.25 -8.90 26.20
CA ARG A 53 -1.66 -8.50 26.31
C ARG A 53 -1.83 -7.22 27.13
N ALA A 54 -1.00 -6.96 28.14
CA ALA A 54 -1.05 -5.73 28.91
C ALA A 54 -0.47 -4.53 28.13
N LYS A 55 0.59 -4.73 27.34
CA LYS A 55 1.15 -3.73 26.41
C LYS A 55 0.27 -3.56 25.17
N GLY A 56 -0.32 -4.63 24.65
CA GLY A 56 -1.34 -4.62 23.60
C GLY A 56 -2.62 -3.92 24.05
N ARG A 57 -3.05 -4.09 25.32
CA ARG A 57 -4.13 -3.29 25.91
C ARG A 57 -3.79 -1.81 26.04
N LYS A 58 -2.50 -1.46 26.15
CA LYS A 58 -2.01 -0.09 26.10
C LYS A 58 -2.02 0.47 24.65
N LEU A 59 -1.70 -0.35 23.65
CA LEU A 59 -1.82 -0.02 22.22
C LEU A 59 -3.28 0.12 21.75
N THR A 60 -4.25 -0.51 22.42
CA THR A 60 -5.69 -0.38 22.11
C THR A 60 -6.40 0.75 22.85
N GLN A 61 -5.70 1.58 23.63
CA GLN A 61 -6.35 2.66 24.39
C GLN A 61 -6.52 3.97 23.62
N GLY A 62 -5.90 4.10 22.44
CA GLY A 62 -6.23 5.15 21.46
C GLY A 62 -6.56 4.52 20.11
N ALA A 63 -7.67 4.90 19.49
CA ALA A 63 -8.08 4.40 18.17
C ALA A 63 -7.05 4.65 17.03
N ASN A 64 -5.97 5.38 17.32
CA ASN A 64 -4.95 5.82 16.37
C ASN A 64 -3.76 4.86 16.23
N ASP A 65 -3.57 3.90 17.14
CA ASP A 65 -2.37 3.03 17.15
C ASP A 65 -2.63 1.63 16.57
N THR A 66 -3.72 1.47 15.82
CA THR A 66 -4.08 0.19 15.20
C THR A 66 -3.15 -0.07 14.00
N VAL A 67 -2.53 -1.24 13.94
CA VAL A 67 -1.76 -1.70 12.77
C VAL A 67 -2.65 -2.60 11.94
N CYS A 68 -2.78 -2.29 10.65
CA CYS A 68 -3.62 -3.02 9.72
C CYS A 68 -2.75 -3.70 8.68
N TYR A 69 -3.02 -4.98 8.44
CA TYR A 69 -2.38 -5.73 7.37
C TYR A 69 -3.01 -5.34 6.03
N LEU A 70 -2.20 -4.82 5.11
CA LEU A 70 -2.67 -4.38 3.80
C LEU A 70 -2.72 -5.53 2.80
N GLY A 71 -1.84 -6.52 2.98
CA GLY A 71 -1.72 -7.69 2.13
C GLY A 71 -0.27 -8.08 1.88
N CYS A 72 -0.12 -9.16 1.13
CA CYS A 72 1.15 -9.59 0.61
C CYS A 72 1.31 -9.08 -0.82
N LEU A 73 2.53 -8.69 -1.14
CA LEU A 73 2.90 -8.01 -2.35
C LEU A 73 3.95 -8.84 -3.07
N GLU A 74 3.74 -9.06 -4.36
CA GLU A 74 4.71 -9.70 -5.23
C GLU A 74 5.53 -8.64 -5.98
N PRO A 75 6.87 -8.79 -6.03
CA PRO A 75 7.70 -7.82 -6.73
C PRO A 75 7.42 -7.87 -8.24
N PRO A 76 7.68 -6.77 -8.96
CA PRO A 76 7.54 -6.74 -10.42
C PRO A 76 8.38 -7.85 -11.08
N VAL A 77 7.79 -8.58 -12.03
CA VAL A 77 8.48 -9.67 -12.76
C VAL A 77 9.78 -9.20 -13.44
N ASN A 78 9.80 -7.94 -13.90
CA ASN A 78 10.95 -7.37 -14.59
C ASN A 78 12.05 -6.88 -13.64
N ASP A 79 11.73 -6.67 -12.37
CA ASP A 79 12.65 -6.21 -11.33
C ASP A 79 12.27 -6.82 -9.98
N PRO A 80 12.70 -8.07 -9.70
CA PRO A 80 12.43 -8.73 -8.44
C PRO A 80 13.10 -8.04 -7.24
N SER A 81 13.98 -7.09 -7.49
CA SER A 81 14.71 -6.30 -6.47
C SER A 81 14.13 -4.90 -6.25
N ALA A 82 13.08 -4.54 -6.99
CA ALA A 82 12.39 -3.26 -6.78
C ALA A 82 12.01 -3.14 -5.30
N ALA A 83 11.98 -1.93 -4.74
CA ALA A 83 11.49 -1.74 -3.38
C ALA A 83 9.95 -1.67 -3.39
N PRO A 84 9.24 -2.22 -2.38
CA PRO A 84 7.79 -2.06 -2.26
C PRO A 84 7.37 -0.65 -1.85
N MET A 85 8.32 0.12 -1.30
CA MET A 85 8.14 1.49 -0.82
C MET A 85 9.45 2.27 -0.99
N PRO A 86 9.39 3.60 -1.15
CA PRO A 86 10.55 4.39 -1.57
C PRO A 86 11.66 4.54 -0.52
N ASN A 87 11.37 4.43 0.78
CA ASN A 87 12.35 4.70 1.84
C ASN A 87 12.78 3.41 2.55
N LEU A 88 14.06 3.04 2.46
CA LEU A 88 14.63 1.98 3.28
C LEU A 88 14.85 2.49 4.71
N LEU A 89 14.24 1.83 5.70
CA LEU A 89 14.32 2.20 7.11
C LEU A 89 15.38 1.40 7.85
N LEU A 90 15.38 0.08 7.64
CA LEU A 90 16.29 -0.86 8.29
C LEU A 90 16.67 -2.00 7.35
N HIS A 91 17.89 -2.49 7.53
CA HIS A 91 18.39 -3.72 6.93
C HIS A 91 19.07 -4.55 8.02
N THR A 92 18.77 -5.85 8.06
CA THR A 92 19.33 -6.76 9.07
C THR A 92 19.83 -8.05 8.43
N GLU A 93 20.97 -8.56 8.89
CA GLU A 93 21.49 -9.87 8.47
C GLU A 93 20.63 -11.04 8.99
N THR A 94 19.93 -10.83 10.11
CA THR A 94 18.93 -11.77 10.62
C THR A 94 17.54 -11.45 10.08
N PRO A 95 16.59 -12.40 10.10
CA PRO A 95 15.21 -12.11 9.76
C PRO A 95 14.63 -10.93 10.55
N MET A 96 14.05 -9.98 9.81
CA MET A 96 13.46 -8.75 10.31
C MET A 96 12.26 -9.08 11.20
N LYS A 97 12.30 -8.56 12.42
CA LYS A 97 11.18 -8.68 13.35
C LYS A 97 10.15 -7.62 12.99
N LEU A 98 8.88 -8.00 12.91
CA LEU A 98 7.82 -7.06 12.55
C LEU A 98 7.79 -5.83 13.47
N LEU A 99 8.02 -6.04 14.77
CA LEU A 99 8.05 -4.96 15.77
C LEU A 99 9.21 -3.98 15.55
N ASP A 100 10.37 -4.45 15.07
CA ASP A 100 11.52 -3.58 14.83
C ASP A 100 11.27 -2.69 13.62
N CYS A 101 10.69 -3.25 12.55
CA CYS A 101 10.29 -2.48 11.38
C CYS A 101 9.19 -1.46 11.69
N TYR A 102 8.18 -1.86 12.48
CA TYR A 102 7.15 -0.96 12.99
C TYR A 102 7.75 0.23 13.77
N ASN A 103 8.64 -0.05 14.73
CA ASN A 103 9.26 1.00 15.53
C ASN A 103 10.11 1.95 14.68
N ALA A 104 10.77 1.43 13.64
CA ALA A 104 11.52 2.26 12.69
C ALA A 104 10.60 3.16 11.87
N ALA A 105 9.45 2.65 11.42
CA ALA A 105 8.45 3.43 10.69
C ALA A 105 7.84 4.54 11.55
N VAL A 106 7.48 4.24 12.80
CA VAL A 106 6.99 5.24 13.78
C VAL A 106 8.05 6.31 14.02
N LYS A 107 9.31 5.92 14.23
CA LYS A 107 10.41 6.86 14.46
C LYS A 107 10.65 7.78 13.26
N ALA A 108 10.38 7.29 12.05
CA ALA A 108 10.52 8.03 10.80
C ALA A 108 9.23 8.74 10.35
N ASP A 109 8.16 8.68 11.15
CA ASP A 109 6.85 9.29 10.86
C ASP A 109 6.22 8.80 9.55
N PHE A 110 6.39 7.52 9.22
CA PHE A 110 5.80 6.91 8.02
C PHE A 110 4.53 6.13 8.37
N PRO A 111 3.33 6.53 7.90
CA PRO A 111 2.08 5.81 8.17
C PRO A 111 2.00 4.41 7.54
N TYR A 112 2.87 4.10 6.56
CA TYR A 112 2.93 2.80 5.90
C TYR A 112 4.32 2.21 6.03
N PHE A 113 4.40 0.90 6.23
CA PHE A 113 5.67 0.19 6.25
C PHE A 113 5.53 -1.22 5.65
N ALA A 114 6.63 -1.75 5.14
CA ALA A 114 6.67 -3.10 4.58
C ALA A 114 7.94 -3.84 4.99
N VAL A 115 7.82 -5.14 5.20
CA VAL A 115 8.95 -6.06 5.35
C VAL A 115 9.09 -6.82 4.04
N ALA A 116 10.25 -6.73 3.38
CA ALA A 116 10.52 -7.37 2.10
C ALA A 116 11.74 -8.29 2.18
N HIS A 117 11.64 -9.42 1.47
CA HIS A 117 12.71 -10.43 1.38
C HIS A 117 13.30 -10.80 2.74
N VAL A 118 12.46 -10.87 3.78
CA VAL A 118 12.81 -11.24 5.15
C VAL A 118 13.75 -10.26 5.88
N HIS A 119 14.56 -9.45 5.19
CA HIS A 119 15.69 -8.69 5.77
C HIS A 119 15.57 -7.17 5.65
N TYR A 120 14.62 -6.68 4.87
CA TYR A 120 14.51 -5.25 4.57
C TYR A 120 13.22 -4.69 5.13
N CYS A 121 13.31 -3.51 5.73
CA CYS A 121 12.18 -2.74 6.22
C CYS A 121 12.10 -1.44 5.41
N TYR A 122 10.96 -1.19 4.79
CA TYR A 122 10.70 0.02 4.04
C TYR A 122 9.55 0.81 4.64
N GLY A 123 9.49 2.12 4.37
CA GLY A 123 8.47 3.04 4.84
C GLY A 123 8.04 4.05 3.78
N SER A 124 6.80 4.53 3.92
CA SER A 124 6.21 5.50 3.00
C SER A 124 5.12 6.34 3.66
N VAL A 125 4.91 7.55 3.11
CA VAL A 125 3.75 8.41 3.42
C VAL A 125 2.53 8.10 2.54
N VAL A 126 2.75 7.39 1.44
CA VAL A 126 1.71 6.88 0.56
C VAL A 126 1.63 5.36 0.67
N ASP A 127 0.48 4.79 0.31
CA ASP A 127 0.30 3.34 0.23
C ASP A 127 1.27 2.74 -0.82
N VAL A 128 1.38 1.42 -0.83
CA VAL A 128 2.26 0.64 -1.70
C VAL A 128 2.02 1.01 -3.16
N GLU A 129 3.06 1.51 -3.82
CA GLU A 129 3.05 1.79 -5.25
C GLU A 129 3.78 0.66 -6.00
N ALA A 130 3.25 0.27 -7.17
CA ALA A 130 3.87 -0.61 -8.16
C ALA A 130 3.93 -2.13 -7.90
N TRP A 131 3.68 -2.64 -6.69
CA TRP A 131 3.64 -4.10 -6.46
C TRP A 131 2.23 -4.68 -6.65
N ALA A 132 2.16 -5.92 -7.15
CA ALA A 132 0.89 -6.63 -7.32
C ALA A 132 0.49 -7.31 -6.01
N TYR A 133 -0.81 -7.33 -5.70
CA TYR A 133 -1.30 -8.13 -4.58
C TYR A 133 -1.24 -9.62 -4.94
N ASN A 134 -0.68 -10.41 -4.03
CA ASN A 134 -0.66 -11.87 -4.13
C ASN A 134 -1.60 -12.47 -3.09
N ASP A 135 -2.76 -12.93 -3.54
CA ASP A 135 -3.77 -13.57 -2.68
C ASP A 135 -3.33 -14.97 -2.20
N ASN A 136 -2.33 -15.57 -2.84
CA ASN A 136 -1.82 -16.90 -2.50
C ASN A 136 -0.70 -16.87 -1.44
N CYS A 137 -0.26 -15.69 -1.03
CA CYS A 137 0.80 -15.56 -0.06
C CYS A 137 0.26 -15.73 1.36
N THR A 138 0.61 -16.84 2.00
CA THR A 138 0.34 -17.08 3.42
C THR A 138 1.36 -16.33 4.27
N LEU A 139 0.86 -15.45 5.13
CA LEU A 139 1.64 -14.83 6.19
C LEU A 139 1.99 -15.89 7.24
N ASP A 140 3.11 -16.59 7.04
CA ASP A 140 3.64 -17.54 8.03
C ASP A 140 4.57 -16.81 9.00
N CYS A 141 3.98 -16.19 10.01
CA CYS A 141 4.75 -15.63 11.11
C CYS A 141 4.97 -16.72 12.16
N MET A 142 6.14 -17.37 12.08
CA MET A 142 6.52 -18.35 13.08
C MET A 142 6.79 -17.66 14.43
N LEU A 143 6.11 -18.14 15.47
CA LEU A 143 6.45 -17.83 16.85
C LEU A 143 7.72 -18.61 17.21
N GLY A 144 8.88 -18.00 16.98
CA GLY A 144 10.14 -18.58 17.41
C GLY A 144 10.19 -18.79 18.94
N PRO A 145 11.00 -19.74 19.44
CA PRO A 145 11.10 -20.07 20.87
C PRO A 145 11.50 -18.87 21.75
N ASN A 146 12.02 -17.78 21.16
CA ASN A 146 12.41 -16.53 21.83
C ASN A 146 11.53 -15.29 21.47
N SER A 147 10.29 -15.49 21.01
CA SER A 147 9.20 -14.49 21.04
C SER A 147 9.34 -13.20 20.21
N THR A 148 9.66 -13.29 18.93
CA THR A 148 9.39 -12.18 17.99
C THR A 148 8.86 -12.73 16.68
N ASN A 149 7.71 -12.20 16.24
CA ASN A 149 7.04 -12.57 15.00
C ASN A 149 7.96 -12.25 13.82
N THR A 150 8.71 -13.26 13.37
CA THR A 150 9.47 -13.24 12.12
C THR A 150 8.60 -13.90 11.07
N CYS A 151 8.31 -13.16 10.01
CA CYS A 151 7.50 -13.64 8.90
C CYS A 151 8.47 -13.97 7.76
N THR A 152 8.51 -15.24 7.36
CA THR A 152 9.51 -15.75 6.41
C THR A 152 8.85 -16.07 5.08
N THR A 153 8.85 -15.12 4.16
CA THR A 153 8.47 -15.36 2.76
C THR A 153 9.40 -14.58 1.82
N PRO A 154 9.57 -15.02 0.56
CA PRO A 154 10.32 -14.29 -0.45
C PRO A 154 9.65 -12.95 -0.84
N ASP A 155 8.36 -12.82 -0.56
CA ASP A 155 7.51 -11.68 -0.90
C ASP A 155 7.63 -10.53 0.11
N ALA A 156 6.92 -9.42 -0.14
CA ALA A 156 6.81 -8.32 0.82
C ALA A 156 5.46 -8.29 1.51
N PHE A 157 5.45 -7.98 2.81
CA PHE A 157 4.23 -7.76 3.59
C PHE A 157 4.09 -6.29 3.92
N ALA A 158 2.96 -5.70 3.58
CA ALA A 158 2.69 -4.29 3.85
C ALA A 158 1.66 -4.10 4.98
N PHE A 159 1.89 -3.04 5.75
CA PHE A 159 1.10 -2.67 6.91
C PHE A 159 0.85 -1.16 6.90
N SER A 160 -0.31 -0.75 7.42
CA SER A 160 -0.63 0.66 7.68
C SER A 160 -0.81 0.90 9.18
N MET A 161 -0.40 2.06 9.66
CA MET A 161 -0.68 2.57 10.99
C MET A 161 -1.85 3.54 10.92
N GLY A 162 -2.91 3.28 11.68
CA GLY A 162 -4.14 4.07 11.70
C GLY A 162 -5.40 3.23 11.46
N PRO A 163 -6.54 3.86 11.13
CA PRO A 163 -7.80 3.13 10.94
C PRO A 163 -7.74 2.21 9.71
N CYS A 164 -8.08 0.94 9.90
CA CYS A 164 -8.07 -0.05 8.83
C CYS A 164 -9.12 0.30 7.77
N LEU A 165 -8.65 0.79 6.61
CA LEU A 165 -9.52 1.17 5.49
C LEU A 165 -10.15 -0.05 4.80
N ARG A 166 -9.59 -1.24 5.00
CA ARG A 166 -10.14 -2.54 4.57
C ARG A 166 -10.71 -3.28 5.77
N LEU A 167 -12.00 -3.11 6.01
CA LEU A 167 -12.73 -3.68 7.15
C LEU A 167 -12.96 -5.20 7.05
N ASP A 168 -12.73 -5.82 5.88
CA ASP A 168 -13.04 -7.23 5.64
C ASP A 168 -11.86 -8.19 5.87
N VAL A 169 -10.69 -7.71 6.30
CA VAL A 169 -9.52 -8.56 6.59
C VAL A 169 -9.25 -8.54 8.09
N PRO A 170 -9.38 -9.66 8.82
CA PRO A 170 -9.08 -9.69 10.25
C PRO A 170 -7.61 -9.32 10.46
N CYS A 171 -7.38 -8.19 11.12
CA CYS A 171 -6.05 -7.62 11.38
C CYS A 171 -5.24 -8.39 12.43
N ALA A 172 -5.71 -9.57 12.82
CA ALA A 172 -4.99 -10.47 13.69
C ALA A 172 -4.96 -11.84 13.00
N PRO A 173 -3.78 -12.47 12.82
CA PRO A 173 -3.77 -13.92 12.64
C PRO A 173 -4.54 -14.49 13.83
N ASP A 174 -5.54 -15.32 13.55
CA ASP A 174 -6.32 -15.99 14.58
C ASP A 174 -5.37 -16.94 15.31
N ILE A 175 -4.74 -16.48 16.40
CA ILE A 175 -3.87 -17.28 17.29
C ILE A 175 -4.74 -18.15 18.21
N GLY A 176 -5.81 -18.71 17.67
CA GLY A 176 -6.57 -19.78 18.28
C GLY A 176 -5.99 -21.11 17.80
N PRO A 177 -5.46 -21.99 18.67
CA PRO A 177 -5.24 -23.36 18.26
C PRO A 177 -6.61 -23.94 17.87
N GLN A 178 -6.78 -24.40 16.64
CA GLN A 178 -7.85 -25.34 16.34
C GLN A 178 -7.62 -26.57 17.22
N GLU A 179 -8.42 -26.66 18.28
CA GLU A 179 -8.40 -27.77 19.23
C GLU A 179 -8.74 -29.05 18.46
N PRO A 180 -7.87 -30.08 18.48
CA PRO A 180 -8.18 -31.37 17.88
C PRO A 180 -9.46 -31.91 18.52
N GLN A 181 -10.42 -32.33 17.70
CA GLN A 181 -11.68 -32.91 18.17
C GLN A 181 -11.43 -34.27 18.84
N TRP A 182 -11.01 -34.25 20.11
CA TRP A 182 -11.07 -35.43 20.97
C TRP A 182 -12.51 -35.66 21.44
N PRO A 183 -12.94 -36.92 21.68
CA PRO A 183 -14.22 -37.22 22.29
C PRO A 183 -14.36 -36.45 23.61
N ARG A 184 -15.37 -35.57 23.68
CA ARG A 184 -15.62 -34.73 24.86
C ARG A 184 -15.85 -35.62 26.08
N MET A 185 -14.92 -35.61 27.04
CA MET A 185 -15.22 -36.08 28.38
C MET A 185 -16.30 -35.18 29.00
N PRO A 186 -17.20 -35.72 29.85
CA PRO A 186 -18.17 -34.92 30.58
C PRO A 186 -17.46 -33.84 31.40
N ALA A 187 -17.92 -32.60 31.26
CA ALA A 187 -17.34 -31.49 32.00
C ALA A 187 -17.42 -31.77 33.51
N PRO A 188 -16.33 -31.54 34.27
CA PRO A 188 -16.39 -31.62 35.73
C PRO A 188 -17.41 -30.61 36.27
N PRO A 189 -18.08 -30.93 37.41
CA PRO A 189 -19.07 -30.05 38.00
C PRO A 189 -18.47 -28.68 38.27
N ARG A 190 -19.19 -27.62 37.87
CA ARG A 190 -18.72 -26.25 38.04
C ARG A 190 -18.52 -25.97 39.55
N PRO A 191 -17.38 -25.39 39.94
CA PRO A 191 -17.25 -24.86 41.28
C PRO A 191 -18.30 -23.77 41.53
N PRO A 192 -18.76 -23.61 42.78
CA PRO A 192 -19.77 -22.61 43.12
C PRO A 192 -19.27 -21.21 42.77
N SER A 193 -20.16 -20.41 42.17
CA SER A 193 -19.87 -19.03 41.80
C SER A 193 -19.45 -18.21 43.02
N PRO A 194 -18.39 -17.39 42.94
CA PRO A 194 -18.05 -16.48 44.02
C PRO A 194 -19.17 -15.46 44.23
N PRO A 195 -19.32 -14.94 45.46
CA PRO A 195 -20.29 -13.91 45.77
C PRO A 195 -20.03 -12.63 44.95
N PRO A 196 -21.08 -11.87 44.60
CA PRO A 196 -20.93 -10.62 43.87
C PRO A 196 -20.07 -9.63 44.66
N PRO A 197 -19.21 -8.85 43.99
CA PRO A 197 -18.43 -7.81 44.64
C PRO A 197 -19.35 -6.71 45.20
N PRO A 198 -18.94 -6.03 46.30
CA PRO A 198 -19.68 -4.91 46.83
C PRO A 198 -19.79 -3.77 45.81
N PRO A 199 -20.87 -2.97 45.86
CA PRO A 199 -21.04 -1.84 44.97
C PRO A 199 -19.90 -0.82 45.15
N PRO A 200 -19.38 -0.23 44.06
CA PRO A 200 -18.34 0.78 44.14
C PRO A 200 -18.85 2.01 44.90
N SER A 201 -18.01 2.58 45.77
CA SER A 201 -18.29 3.84 46.43
C SER A 201 -18.52 4.96 45.41
N PRO A 202 -19.44 5.91 45.68
CA PRO A 202 -19.70 7.02 44.78
C PRO A 202 -18.42 7.84 44.57
N SER A 203 -18.05 8.00 43.30
CA SER A 203 -16.90 8.83 42.93
C SER A 203 -17.17 10.30 43.24
N PRO A 204 -16.17 11.06 43.69
CA PRO A 204 -16.30 12.50 43.89
C PRO A 204 -16.65 13.19 42.57
N PRO A 205 -17.39 14.31 42.62
CA PRO A 205 -17.77 15.06 41.43
C PRO A 205 -16.52 15.56 40.68
N PRO A 206 -16.53 15.54 39.34
CA PRO A 206 -15.42 16.04 38.54
C PRO A 206 -15.22 17.54 38.79
N SER A 207 -13.95 17.95 38.88
CA SER A 207 -13.57 19.36 38.98
C SER A 207 -13.98 20.11 37.70
N PRO A 208 -14.38 21.40 37.80
CA PRO A 208 -14.76 22.17 36.63
C PRO A 208 -13.58 22.33 35.66
N PRO A 209 -13.83 22.31 34.34
CA PRO A 209 -12.79 22.49 33.35
C PRO A 209 -12.18 23.90 33.43
N PRO A 210 -10.89 24.06 33.15
CA PRO A 210 -10.25 25.36 33.06
C PRO A 210 -10.86 26.19 31.92
N LEU A 211 -11.06 27.48 32.19
CA LEU A 211 -11.53 28.45 31.19
C LEU A 211 -10.57 28.52 30.00
N PRO A 212 -11.07 28.60 28.76
CA PRO A 212 -10.23 28.75 27.59
C PRO A 212 -9.48 30.09 27.62
N PRO A 213 -8.22 30.13 27.14
CA PRO A 213 -7.47 31.37 26.99
C PRO A 213 -8.17 32.30 26.00
N ASN A 214 -8.21 33.59 26.33
CA ASN A 214 -8.77 34.64 25.48
C ASN A 214 -8.10 34.61 24.09
N PRO A 215 -8.87 34.60 22.99
CA PRO A 215 -8.32 34.66 21.65
C PRO A 215 -7.62 36.01 21.45
N LEU A 216 -6.31 35.96 21.21
CA LEU A 216 -5.52 37.11 20.75
C LEU A 216 -6.08 37.57 19.39
N MET A 217 -6.44 38.85 19.32
CA MET A 217 -6.89 39.50 18.08
C MET A 217 -5.85 39.31 16.97
N PRO A 218 -6.27 38.96 15.74
CA PRO A 218 -5.38 38.93 14.60
C PRO A 218 -4.93 40.36 14.21
N PRO A 219 -3.68 40.52 13.73
CA PRO A 219 -3.19 41.79 13.23
C PRO A 219 -3.94 42.21 11.95
N ALA A 220 -4.17 43.52 11.81
CA ALA A 220 -4.86 44.11 10.68
C ALA A 220 -4.13 43.83 9.35
N PRO A 221 -4.85 43.56 8.25
CA PRO A 221 -4.26 43.37 6.94
C PRO A 221 -3.65 44.68 6.39
N PRO A 222 -2.55 44.61 5.64
CA PRO A 222 -1.96 45.78 4.98
C PRO A 222 -2.87 46.30 3.85
N PRO A 223 -2.81 47.62 3.55
CA PRO A 223 -3.61 48.23 2.50
C PRO A 223 -3.19 47.75 1.10
N HIS A 224 -4.18 47.38 0.30
CA HIS A 224 -4.04 47.07 -1.12
C HIS A 224 -3.55 48.30 -1.89
N VAL A 225 -2.43 48.15 -2.60
CA VAL A 225 -2.00 49.07 -3.65
C VAL A 225 -2.79 48.71 -4.91
N ILE A 226 -3.65 49.65 -5.33
CA ILE A 226 -4.37 49.63 -6.60
C ILE A 226 -3.45 50.36 -7.59
N ASP A 227 -2.80 49.60 -8.48
CA ASP A 227 -2.14 50.17 -9.65
C ASP A 227 -3.11 50.16 -10.84
N ALA A 228 -3.04 51.27 -11.57
CA ALA A 228 -4.02 51.83 -12.47
C ALA A 228 -4.10 51.17 -13.87
N PRO A 229 -5.11 51.54 -14.68
CA PRO A 229 -5.33 51.04 -16.04
C PRO A 229 -4.72 51.96 -17.10
N MET A 230 -4.01 51.39 -18.07
CA MET A 230 -3.68 51.95 -19.40
C MET A 230 -3.50 50.71 -20.32
N ASP A 231 -3.99 50.62 -21.56
CA ASP A 231 -4.02 51.63 -22.61
C ASP A 231 -5.06 51.23 -23.68
N ALA A 232 -5.68 52.23 -24.30
CA ALA A 232 -6.66 52.08 -25.37
C ALA A 232 -6.07 52.60 -26.68
N PRO A 233 -6.10 51.84 -27.79
CA PRO A 233 -5.80 52.41 -29.11
C PRO A 233 -7.05 53.01 -29.78
N LEU A 234 -6.88 54.25 -30.26
CA LEU A 234 -7.79 55.08 -31.04
C LEU A 234 -8.16 54.47 -32.42
N PRO A 235 -9.27 54.93 -33.03
CA PRO A 235 -9.74 54.49 -34.33
C PRO A 235 -9.06 55.24 -35.49
N PRO A 236 -8.86 54.62 -36.67
CA PRO A 236 -8.58 55.37 -37.89
C PRO A 236 -9.85 55.52 -38.76
N MET A 237 -10.26 56.78 -38.85
CA MET A 237 -10.72 57.54 -40.03
C MET A 237 -11.79 56.95 -40.98
N GLU A 238 -12.90 57.70 -41.05
CA GLU A 238 -13.85 57.79 -42.16
C GLU A 238 -13.14 58.02 -43.50
N GLU A 239 -13.41 57.15 -44.46
CA GLU A 239 -13.20 57.41 -45.88
C GLU A 239 -14.56 57.33 -46.59
N THR A 240 -14.82 58.32 -47.43
CA THR A 240 -16.13 58.65 -48.00
C THR A 240 -16.56 57.63 -49.05
N HIS A 241 -17.83 57.20 -48.91
CA HIS A 241 -18.65 56.41 -49.81
C HIS A 241 -18.44 56.63 -51.32
N GLU A 242 -18.11 55.54 -52.01
CA GLU A 242 -18.62 55.26 -53.36
C GLU A 242 -19.19 53.83 -53.35
N SER A 243 -20.51 53.70 -53.52
CA SER A 243 -21.24 52.43 -53.38
C SER A 243 -20.78 51.39 -54.39
N PRO A 244 -20.16 50.27 -53.97
CA PRO A 244 -19.94 49.12 -54.84
C PRO A 244 -21.26 48.35 -55.02
N PRO A 245 -21.41 47.59 -56.13
CA PRO A 245 -22.54 46.69 -56.33
C PRO A 245 -22.68 45.71 -55.15
N PRO A 246 -23.92 45.25 -54.83
CA PRO A 246 -24.18 44.39 -53.67
C PRO A 246 -23.25 43.17 -53.70
N SER A 247 -22.36 43.11 -52.71
CA SER A 247 -21.48 41.97 -52.51
C SER A 247 -22.34 40.73 -52.24
N PRO A 248 -21.97 39.56 -52.78
CA PRO A 248 -22.65 38.31 -52.44
C PRO A 248 -22.63 38.15 -50.91
N PRO A 249 -23.70 37.60 -50.31
CA PRO A 249 -23.78 37.42 -48.87
C PRO A 249 -22.51 36.70 -48.38
N PRO A 250 -21.87 37.18 -47.30
CA PRO A 250 -20.69 36.54 -46.76
C PRO A 250 -21.02 35.07 -46.53
N SER A 251 -20.26 34.19 -47.20
CA SER A 251 -20.40 32.75 -47.02
C SER A 251 -20.29 32.46 -45.54
N SER A 252 -21.34 31.85 -44.96
CA SER A 252 -21.40 31.52 -43.55
C SER A 252 -20.07 30.90 -43.11
N PRO A 253 -19.47 31.36 -42.00
CA PRO A 253 -18.24 30.77 -41.49
C PRO A 253 -18.42 29.25 -41.42
N PRO A 254 -17.44 28.45 -41.87
CA PRO A 254 -17.54 27.01 -41.75
C PRO A 254 -17.78 26.65 -40.29
N SER A 255 -18.82 25.85 -40.03
CA SER A 255 -19.12 25.38 -38.68
C SER A 255 -17.85 24.76 -38.07
N PRO A 256 -17.52 25.08 -36.80
CA PRO A 256 -16.35 24.49 -36.16
C PRO A 256 -16.45 22.96 -36.20
N PRO A 257 -15.32 22.26 -36.39
CA PRO A 257 -15.33 20.80 -36.41
C PRO A 257 -15.91 20.27 -35.08
N PRO A 258 -16.72 19.20 -35.13
CA PRO A 258 -17.27 18.61 -33.92
C PRO A 258 -16.14 18.19 -32.98
N PRO A 259 -16.31 18.35 -31.66
CA PRO A 259 -15.27 17.98 -30.70
C PRO A 259 -14.93 16.49 -30.84
N PRO A 260 -13.64 16.13 -30.74
CA PRO A 260 -13.20 14.75 -30.92
C PRO A 260 -13.90 13.84 -29.89
N ALA A 261 -14.58 12.81 -30.39
CA ALA A 261 -15.28 11.84 -29.56
C ALA A 261 -14.29 10.81 -28.99
N PHE A 262 -14.36 10.54 -27.69
CA PHE A 262 -13.57 9.48 -27.06
C PHE A 262 -14.18 8.11 -27.34
N GLU A 263 -13.35 7.13 -27.70
CA GLU A 263 -13.71 5.71 -27.66
C GLU A 263 -13.57 5.23 -26.20
N CYS A 264 -14.65 4.75 -25.59
CA CYS A 264 -14.67 4.33 -24.20
C CYS A 264 -14.98 2.84 -24.02
N ARG A 265 -14.32 2.20 -23.05
CA ARG A 265 -14.53 0.79 -22.66
C ARG A 265 -14.71 0.67 -21.15
N SER A 266 -15.73 -0.08 -20.73
CA SER A 266 -15.99 -0.36 -19.31
C SER A 266 -15.02 -1.41 -18.74
N ASN A 267 -14.82 -1.39 -17.42
CA ASN A 267 -14.03 -2.39 -16.68
C ASN A 267 -12.58 -2.56 -17.19
N THR A 268 -12.00 -1.47 -17.68
CA THR A 268 -10.72 -1.46 -18.37
C THR A 268 -9.93 -0.20 -17.97
N SER A 269 -8.60 -0.32 -17.84
CA SER A 269 -7.62 0.77 -17.74
C SER A 269 -6.90 0.97 -19.07
N LEU A 270 -6.19 2.08 -19.21
CA LEU A 270 -5.24 2.28 -20.29
C LEU A 270 -3.83 1.88 -19.83
N ALA A 271 -3.06 1.28 -20.73
CA ALA A 271 -1.63 1.03 -20.55
C ALA A 271 -0.86 2.06 -21.38
N GLY A 272 0.12 2.74 -20.76
CA GLY A 272 0.90 3.78 -21.43
C GLY A 272 1.59 4.71 -20.45
N VAL A 273 1.77 5.97 -20.84
CA VAL A 273 2.47 6.99 -20.03
C VAL A 273 1.46 7.89 -19.33
N ASP A 274 1.45 7.85 -18.00
CA ASP A 274 0.62 8.74 -17.19
C ASP A 274 1.17 10.18 -17.22
N ILE A 275 0.31 11.17 -17.50
CA ILE A 275 0.63 12.60 -17.33
C ILE A 275 0.39 12.99 -15.87
N ARG A 276 -0.77 12.59 -15.34
CA ARG A 276 -1.27 13.08 -14.06
C ARG A 276 -2.26 12.11 -13.45
N ILE A 277 -2.20 12.01 -12.13
CA ILE A 277 -3.14 11.27 -11.30
C ILE A 277 -3.93 12.29 -10.48
N LEU A 278 -5.25 12.25 -10.57
CA LEU A 278 -6.17 13.12 -9.84
C LEU A 278 -7.03 12.29 -8.89
N LYS A 279 -7.14 12.71 -7.64
CA LYS A 279 -8.10 12.14 -6.69
C LYS A 279 -9.40 12.94 -6.77
N LEU A 280 -10.49 12.30 -7.16
CA LEU A 280 -11.79 12.95 -7.31
C LEU A 280 -12.60 12.91 -6.01
N ASP A 281 -13.68 13.71 -5.96
CA ASP A 281 -14.53 13.79 -4.78
C ASP A 281 -15.34 12.50 -4.60
N ARG A 282 -15.37 12.00 -3.36
CA ARG A 282 -16.16 10.84 -2.95
C ARG A 282 -17.66 11.14 -2.93
N LYS A 283 -18.05 12.41 -2.77
CA LYS A 283 -19.46 12.82 -2.72
C LYS A 283 -20.10 12.91 -4.11
N SER A 284 -19.29 13.10 -5.15
CA SER A 284 -19.75 13.12 -6.53
C SER A 284 -20.15 11.74 -7.01
N SER A 285 -21.13 11.68 -7.92
CA SER A 285 -21.52 10.41 -8.52
C SER A 285 -20.41 9.86 -9.42
N THR A 286 -20.43 8.56 -9.71
CA THR A 286 -19.51 7.95 -10.68
C THR A 286 -19.57 8.64 -12.04
N ALA A 287 -20.76 9.01 -12.51
CA ALA A 287 -20.94 9.69 -13.78
C ALA A 287 -20.30 11.10 -13.77
N ASP A 288 -20.47 11.85 -12.69
CA ASP A 288 -19.87 13.18 -12.52
C ASP A 288 -18.34 13.10 -12.45
N ASN A 289 -17.81 12.09 -11.76
CA ASN A 289 -16.37 11.86 -11.68
C ASN A 289 -15.78 11.47 -13.05
N ILE A 290 -16.48 10.66 -13.84
CA ILE A 290 -16.08 10.34 -15.21
C ILE A 290 -16.12 11.59 -16.11
N ALA A 291 -17.17 12.41 -15.99
CA ALA A 291 -17.27 13.67 -16.74
C ALA A 291 -16.14 14.63 -16.35
N THR A 292 -15.80 14.68 -15.06
CA THR A 292 -14.69 15.48 -14.53
C THR A 292 -13.36 15.00 -15.10
N CYS A 293 -13.08 13.69 -15.07
CA CYS A 293 -11.90 13.10 -15.74
C CYS A 293 -11.79 13.51 -17.20
N ARG A 294 -12.90 13.38 -17.95
CA ARG A 294 -12.94 13.75 -19.36
C ARG A 294 -12.60 15.22 -19.56
N ASN A 295 -13.19 16.11 -18.75
CA ASN A 295 -12.94 17.54 -18.86
C ASN A 295 -11.47 17.88 -18.57
N TYR A 296 -10.86 17.23 -17.56
CA TYR A 296 -9.44 17.38 -17.30
C TYR A 296 -8.58 16.91 -18.48
N CYS A 297 -8.92 15.79 -19.11
CA CYS A 297 -8.18 15.33 -20.29
C CYS A 297 -8.30 16.33 -21.46
N VAL A 298 -9.51 16.79 -21.78
CA VAL A 298 -9.74 17.76 -22.87
C VAL A 298 -8.99 19.07 -22.66
N THR A 299 -8.83 19.49 -21.41
CA THR A 299 -8.15 20.75 -21.05
C THR A 299 -6.65 20.59 -20.80
N THR A 300 -6.15 19.35 -20.74
CA THR A 300 -4.72 19.07 -20.52
C THR A 300 -4.02 18.88 -21.87
N PRO A 301 -3.02 19.71 -22.21
CA PRO A 301 -2.21 19.50 -23.40
C PRO A 301 -1.62 18.09 -23.42
N ASP A 302 -1.56 17.49 -24.61
CA ASP A 302 -1.04 16.14 -24.86
C ASP A 302 -1.83 14.98 -24.22
N CYS A 303 -3.00 15.22 -23.62
CA CYS A 303 -3.80 14.12 -23.11
C CYS A 303 -4.44 13.33 -24.26
N THR A 304 -4.03 12.07 -24.43
CA THR A 304 -4.57 11.16 -25.45
C THR A 304 -5.67 10.25 -24.92
N GLY A 305 -5.82 10.15 -23.61
CA GLY A 305 -6.89 9.37 -22.98
C GLY A 305 -6.91 9.49 -21.46
N PHE A 306 -7.91 8.90 -20.83
CA PHE A 306 -8.00 8.81 -19.38
C PHE A 306 -8.65 7.50 -18.94
N PHE A 307 -8.45 7.11 -17.70
CA PHE A 307 -9.23 6.05 -17.07
C PHE A 307 -9.53 6.35 -15.61
N TYR A 308 -10.65 5.83 -15.12
CA TYR A 308 -11.18 6.10 -13.78
C TYR A 308 -11.39 4.79 -13.01
N LYS A 309 -10.93 4.75 -11.76
CA LYS A 309 -10.98 3.58 -10.88
C LYS A 309 -12.04 3.72 -9.78
N THR A 310 -12.46 2.58 -9.22
CA THR A 310 -13.32 2.47 -8.03
C THR A 310 -12.74 3.15 -6.80
N THR A 311 -11.42 3.35 -6.76
CA THR A 311 -10.70 4.08 -5.71
C THR A 311 -10.78 5.60 -5.84
N LEU A 312 -11.63 6.13 -6.74
CA LEU A 312 -11.84 7.56 -7.00
C LEU A 312 -10.63 8.25 -7.67
N PHE A 313 -9.67 7.49 -8.18
CA PHE A 313 -8.54 8.04 -8.91
C PHE A 313 -8.82 8.08 -10.41
N CYS A 314 -8.49 9.23 -10.99
CA CYS A 314 -8.49 9.52 -12.40
C CYS A 314 -7.04 9.58 -12.90
N PHE A 315 -6.74 8.83 -13.95
CA PHE A 315 -5.43 8.80 -14.57
C PHE A 315 -5.55 9.42 -15.96
N LEU A 316 -4.78 10.46 -16.24
CA LEU A 316 -4.69 11.10 -17.56
C LEU A 316 -3.45 10.56 -18.27
N MET A 317 -3.60 10.17 -19.54
CA MET A 317 -2.57 9.51 -20.34
C MET A 317 -2.02 10.43 -21.40
N LYS A 318 -0.70 10.42 -21.58
CA LYS A 318 -0.02 11.10 -22.70
C LYS A 318 0.00 10.22 -23.93
N ASP A 319 0.33 8.95 -23.73
CA ASP A 319 0.39 7.95 -24.78
C ASP A 319 -0.40 6.72 -24.31
N VAL A 320 -1.20 6.16 -25.21
CA VAL A 320 -2.03 4.98 -24.94
C VAL A 320 -1.60 3.86 -25.87
N VAL A 321 -0.97 2.84 -25.30
CA VAL A 321 -0.50 1.65 -26.03
C VAL A 321 -1.62 0.65 -26.21
N ASP A 322 -2.34 0.33 -25.13
CA ASP A 322 -3.39 -0.68 -25.15
C ASP A 322 -4.41 -0.49 -24.01
N TYR A 323 -5.47 -1.29 -24.07
CA TYR A 323 -6.46 -1.48 -23.02
C TYR A 323 -6.10 -2.67 -22.14
N LYS A 324 -6.07 -2.48 -20.82
CA LYS A 324 -5.82 -3.56 -19.86
C LYS A 324 -6.99 -3.72 -18.91
N ARG A 325 -7.54 -4.93 -18.80
CA ARG A 325 -8.63 -5.20 -17.85
C ARG A 325 -8.11 -5.21 -16.42
N TYR A 326 -8.77 -4.45 -15.56
CA TYR A 326 -8.58 -4.50 -14.12
C TYR A 326 -9.92 -4.35 -13.43
N ASN A 327 -10.11 -5.17 -12.39
CA ASN A 327 -11.35 -5.27 -11.63
C ASN A 327 -11.69 -3.96 -10.90
N THR A 328 -10.68 -3.13 -10.66
CA THR A 328 -10.81 -1.82 -10.02
C THR A 328 -11.05 -0.69 -11.00
N SER A 329 -11.03 -0.94 -12.32
CA SER A 329 -11.32 0.09 -13.31
C SER A 329 -12.81 0.16 -13.60
N ILE A 330 -13.34 1.37 -13.69
CA ILE A 330 -14.74 1.60 -14.07
C ILE A 330 -14.81 1.84 -15.58
N ILE A 331 -14.00 2.77 -16.09
CA ILE A 331 -14.00 3.14 -17.51
C ILE A 331 -12.62 3.62 -17.95
N ALA A 332 -12.27 3.31 -19.19
CA ALA A 332 -11.14 3.88 -19.91
C ALA A 332 -11.65 4.51 -21.22
N CYS A 333 -11.15 5.69 -21.56
CA CYS A 333 -11.52 6.44 -22.75
C CYS A 333 -10.27 6.98 -23.43
N ARG A 334 -10.12 6.81 -24.75
CA ARG A 334 -9.00 7.39 -25.51
C ARG A 334 -9.48 8.10 -26.77
N TYR A 335 -8.67 9.00 -27.30
CA TYR A 335 -8.87 9.53 -28.64
C TYR A 335 -8.62 8.42 -29.68
N PRO A 336 -9.40 8.41 -30.78
CA PRO A 336 -9.28 7.41 -31.83
C PRO A 336 -7.94 7.46 -32.57
#